data_AF-A0A496X463-F1
#
_entry.id   AF-A0A496X463-F1
#
_cell.length_a   1.000
_cell.length_b   1.000
_cell.length_c   1.000
_cell.angle_alpha   90.00
_cell.angle_beta   90.00
_cell.angle_gamma   90.00
#
_symmetry.space_group_name_H-M   'P 1'
#
loop_
_entity.id
_entity.type
_entity.pdbx_description
1 polymer ?
#
loop_
_entity_poly.entity_id
_entity_poly.type
_entity_poly.pdbx_seq_one_letter_code
_entity_poly.pdbx_strand_id
1 'polypeptide(L)' 'MPSQTILEIGTVNSLWRYPVKSMGGESLSEACIHNGGVLGDRAYAVIDPTNGKIASAKHPRKWAKLLEMSATY' A
#
# COMPACT_ATOMS: atom_id res chain seq x y z
N MET A 1 6.13 40.09 -2.84
CA MET A 1 5.86 38.63 -2.78
C MET A 1 6.74 38.08 -1.68
N PRO A 2 6.19 37.54 -0.56
CA PRO A 2 7.06 36.98 0.46
C PRO A 2 7.79 35.77 -0.12
N SER A 3 9.12 35.80 -0.01
CA SER A 3 10.00 34.68 -0.30
C SER A 3 9.65 33.53 0.63
N GLN A 4 9.18 32.42 0.06
CA GLN A 4 8.87 31.23 0.82
C GLN A 4 10.19 30.57 1.23
N THR A 5 10.59 30.72 2.49
CA THR A 5 11.78 30.05 3.03
C THR A 5 11.52 28.55 3.04
N ILE A 6 12.23 27.80 2.21
CA ILE A 6 12.20 26.34 2.24
C ILE A 6 12.99 25.91 3.48
N LEU A 7 12.27 25.57 4.54
CA LEU A 7 12.84 24.92 5.71
C LEU A 7 12.85 23.41 5.45
N GLU A 8 14.04 22.81 5.49
CA GLU A 8 14.16 21.35 5.47
C GLU A 8 13.64 20.78 6.79
N ILE A 9 12.68 19.86 6.70
CA ILE A 9 12.03 19.23 7.87
C ILE A 9 12.40 17.75 8.05
N GLY A 10 13.24 17.21 7.17
CA GLY A 10 13.70 15.82 7.19
C GLY A 10 13.87 15.20 5.80
N THR A 11 14.27 13.94 5.79
CA THR A 11 14.47 13.12 4.58
C THR A 11 13.61 11.86 4.65
N VAL A 12 13.09 11.41 3.51
CA VAL A 12 12.34 10.15 3.40
C VAL A 12 13.30 8.98 3.60
N ASN A 13 13.09 8.18 4.65
CA ASN A 13 13.94 7.02 4.95
C ASN A 13 13.61 5.79 4.07
N SER A 14 12.34 5.55 3.79
CA SER A 14 11.91 4.41 2.97
C SER A 14 10.55 4.67 2.32
N LEU A 15 10.34 4.04 1.16
CA LEU A 15 9.07 4.06 0.44
C LEU A 15 8.54 2.63 0.32
N TRP A 16 7.25 2.46 0.57
CA TRP A 16 6.58 1.18 0.49
C TRP A 16 5.27 1.30 -0.27
N ARG A 17 4.98 0.30 -1.10
CA ARG A 17 3.68 0.12 -1.78
C ARG A 17 3.05 -1.18 -1.33
N TYR A 18 1.72 -1.20 -1.21
CA TYR A 18 0.98 -2.40 -0.84
C TYR A 18 -0.01 -2.77 -1.95
N PRO A 19 0.41 -3.50 -3.00
CA PRO A 19 -0.43 -3.68 -4.19
C PRO A 19 -1.77 -4.36 -3.94
N VAL A 20 -1.81 -5.30 -2.99
CA VAL A 20 -3.00 -6.06 -2.62
C VAL A 20 -3.40 -5.75 -1.19
N LYS A 21 -4.69 -5.48 -0.96
CA LYS A 21 -5.26 -5.28 0.38
C LYS A 21 -4.89 -6.44 1.31
N SER A 22 -4.39 -6.09 2.50
CA SER A 22 -4.03 -7.04 3.58
C SER A 22 -2.87 -7.99 3.26
N MET A 23 -2.11 -7.76 2.19
CA MET A 23 -0.84 -8.44 1.93
C MET A 23 0.37 -7.60 2.38
N GLY A 24 1.54 -8.24 2.44
CA GLY A 24 2.83 -7.58 2.59
C GLY A 24 3.12 -6.63 1.44
N GLY A 25 3.80 -5.53 1.75
CA GLY A 25 4.19 -4.52 0.77
C GLY A 25 5.52 -4.81 0.09
N GLU A 26 5.82 -4.02 -0.95
CA GLU A 26 7.10 -3.94 -1.63
C GLU A 26 7.83 -2.64 -1.27
N SER A 27 9.15 -2.73 -1.12
CA SER A 27 10.01 -1.56 -0.91
C SER A 27 10.36 -0.93 -2.24
N LEU A 28 10.32 0.40 -2.32
CA LEU A 28 10.59 1.16 -3.55
C LEU A 28 11.73 2.16 -3.36
N SER A 29 12.49 2.43 -4.43
CA SER A 29 13.42 3.55 -4.50
C SER A 29 12.75 4.85 -4.93
N GLU A 30 11.66 4.75 -5.70
CA GLU A 30 10.89 5.87 -6.23
C GLU A 30 9.42 5.48 -6.42
N ALA A 31 8.52 6.46 -6.41
CA ALA A 31 7.09 6.22 -6.59
C ALA A 31 6.44 7.31 -7.44
N CYS A 32 5.62 6.90 -8.41
CA CYS A 32 4.76 7.81 -9.15
C CYS A 32 3.52 8.16 -8.32
N ILE A 33 3.26 9.46 -8.13
CA ILE A 33 2.09 9.96 -7.41
C ILE A 33 1.08 10.51 -8.42
N HIS A 34 -0.18 10.07 -8.29
CA HIS A 34 -1.31 10.64 -8.99
C HIS A 34 -2.35 11.16 -7.99
N ASN A 35 -3.47 11.72 -8.48
CA ASN A 35 -4.53 12.28 -7.63
C ASN A 35 -5.11 11.31 -6.59
N GLY A 36 -4.97 9.99 -6.81
CA GLY A 36 -5.44 8.95 -5.90
C GLY A 36 -4.36 8.36 -4.99
N GLY A 37 -3.13 8.86 -5.06
CA GLY A 37 -2.00 8.40 -4.25
C GLY A 37 -0.87 7.79 -5.07
N VAL A 38 -0.13 6.87 -4.46
CA VAL A 38 0.94 6.13 -5.12
C VAL A 38 0.33 5.19 -6.16
N LEU A 39 0.79 5.28 -7.40
CA LEU A 39 0.38 4.38 -8.48
C LEU A 39 0.54 2.93 -8.03
N GLY A 40 -0.50 2.11 -8.19
CA GLY A 40 -0.49 0.70 -7.82
C GLY A 40 -0.69 0.37 -6.34
N ASP A 41 -0.74 1.36 -5.46
CA ASP A 41 -1.00 1.15 -4.05
C ASP A 41 -2.46 0.75 -3.81
N ARG A 42 -2.68 -0.38 -3.14
CA ARG A 42 -3.99 -1.03 -2.90
C ARG A 42 -4.85 -1.17 -4.17
N ALA A 43 -4.23 -1.37 -5.33
CA ALA A 43 -4.94 -1.55 -6.60
C ALA A 43 -5.80 -2.83 -6.65
N TYR A 44 -5.46 -3.84 -5.83
CA TYR A 44 -6.11 -5.15 -5.84
C TYR A 44 -6.62 -5.57 -4.46
N ALA A 45 -7.56 -6.52 -4.47
CA ALA A 45 -8.03 -7.21 -3.28
C ALA A 45 -8.39 -8.66 -3.60
N VAL A 46 -8.16 -9.56 -2.65
CA VAL A 46 -8.61 -10.96 -2.75
C VAL A 46 -10.09 -11.02 -2.39
N ILE A 47 -10.89 -11.71 -3.21
CA ILE A 47 -12.32 -11.91 -3.00
C ILE A 47 -12.55 -13.39 -2.69
N ASP A 48 -13.30 -13.67 -1.63
CA ASP A 48 -13.78 -15.01 -1.31
C ASP A 48 -14.90 -15.39 -2.29
N PRO A 49 -14.69 -16.40 -3.17
CA PRO A 49 -15.66 -16.74 -4.20
C PRO A 49 -16.96 -17.33 -3.62
N THR A 50 -16.95 -17.81 -2.37
CA THR A 50 -18.12 -18.44 -1.75
C THR A 50 -19.19 -17.43 -1.33
N ASN A 51 -18.79 -16.20 -1.04
CA ASN A 51 -19.67 -15.18 -0.45
C ASN A 51 -19.42 -13.76 -0.97
N GLY A 52 -18.48 -13.57 -1.91
CA GLY A 52 -18.16 -12.30 -2.52
C GLY A 52 -17.48 -11.29 -1.59
N LYS A 53 -17.12 -11.68 -0.35
CA LYS A 53 -16.49 -10.74 0.58
C LYS A 53 -15.03 -10.51 0.22
N ILE A 54 -14.61 -9.28 0.39
CA ILE A 54 -13.19 -8.91 0.32
C ILE A 54 -12.48 -9.50 1.54
N ALA A 55 -11.47 -10.32 1.29
CA ALA A 55 -10.62 -10.89 2.32
C ALA A 55 -9.89 -9.78 3.08
N SER A 56 -9.73 -9.97 4.39
CA SER A 56 -9.25 -8.92 5.29
C SER A 56 -8.48 -9.52 6.46
N ALA A 57 -7.29 -9.01 6.72
CA ALA A 57 -6.48 -9.40 7.88
C ALA A 57 -7.21 -9.15 9.23
N LYS A 58 -8.29 -8.35 9.25
CA LYS A 58 -9.16 -8.17 10.42
C LYS A 58 -9.93 -9.43 10.83
N HIS A 59 -9.98 -10.46 9.99
CA HIS A 59 -10.51 -11.78 10.34
C HIS A 59 -9.39 -12.84 10.27
N PRO A 60 -8.44 -12.82 11.24
CA PRO A 60 -7.20 -13.58 11.15
C PRO A 60 -7.42 -15.10 11.06
N ARG A 61 -8.49 -15.63 11.68
CA ARG A 61 -8.86 -17.06 11.57
C ARG A 61 -9.05 -17.53 10.11
N LYS A 62 -9.48 -16.64 9.22
CA LYS A 62 -9.69 -16.95 7.80
C LYS A 62 -8.53 -16.49 6.92
N TRP A 63 -7.96 -15.32 7.22
CA TRP A 63 -7.13 -14.60 6.25
C TRP A 63 -5.80 -14.08 6.80
N ALA A 64 -5.32 -14.57 7.96
CA ALA A 64 -4.02 -14.17 8.50
C ALA A 64 -2.87 -14.40 7.51
N LYS A 65 -2.91 -15.50 6.74
CA LYS A 65 -1.88 -15.85 5.75
C LYS A 65 -1.68 -14.81 4.65
N LEU A 66 -2.64 -13.90 4.43
CA LEU A 66 -2.43 -12.80 3.47
C LEU A 66 -1.24 -11.93 3.86
N LEU A 67 -0.99 -11.73 5.16
CA LEU A 67 0.14 -10.93 5.65
C LEU A 67 1.51 -11.54 5.34
N GLU A 68 1.55 -12.84 5.04
CA GLU A 68 2.76 -13.58 4.66
C GLU A 68 2.98 -13.58 3.15
N MET A 69 1.99 -13.14 2.36
CA MET A 69 2.04 -13.06 0.91
C MET A 69 2.51 -11.67 0.47
N SER A 70 3.15 -11.59 -0.68
CA SER A 70 3.57 -10.35 -1.30
C SER A 70 3.21 -10.32 -2.79
N ALA A 71 3.14 -9.12 -3.34
CA ALA A 71 2.93 -8.86 -4.75
C ALA A 71 3.71 -7.61 -5.16
N THR A 72 3.97 -7.45 -6.45
CA THR A 72 4.62 -6.29 -7.08
C THR A 72 3.70 -5.70 -8.15
N TYR A 73 3.65 -4.37 -8.27
CA TYR A 73 2.83 -3.66 -9.27
C TYR A 73 3.65 -3.08 -10.42
#